data_AF-A0A8B7E338-F1
#
_entry.id   AF-A0A8B7E338-F1
#
_cell.length_a   1.000
_cell.length_b   1.000
_cell.length_c   1.000
_cell.angle_alpha   90.00
_cell.angle_beta   90.00
_cell.angle_gamma   90.00
#
_symmetry.space_group_name_H-M   'P 1'
#
loop_
_entity.id
_entity.type
_entity.pdbx_description
1 polymer ?
#
loop_
_entity_poly.entity_id
_entity_poly.type
_entity_poly.pdbx_seq_one_letter_code
_entity_poly.pdbx_strand_id
1 'polypeptide(L)'
;MDEIKLRPMSQKGYIIGARTAERFQKLIEDGPGPPSYQPIISEKKKIKLALKPFQCGDSRFPKIKRETIPGPGTYDHNIPCNKKIQFYCSFGGLQTLRTSVQLICNYGLKDNCSSCLKEIIGDYYKNNKHKSLCRICYDNFKYNLPEKKQKRLLQYYKVRDCSNVHYHETTNSKLQLKSEKDIKKIQLREAYLCLYYD
;
A
#
# COMPACT_ATOMS: atom_id res chain seq x y z
N MET A 1 3.44 11.89 44.32
CA MET A 1 4.77 12.42 43.97
C MET A 1 5.66 11.24 43.66
N ASP A 2 6.00 11.07 42.39
CA ASP A 2 6.39 9.77 41.81
C ASP A 2 7.77 9.30 42.26
N GLU A 3 7.82 8.31 43.15
CA GLU A 3 9.03 7.64 43.65
C GLU A 3 9.92 7.05 42.53
N ILE A 4 9.38 6.92 41.32
CA ILE A 4 10.05 6.38 40.14
C ILE A 4 11.23 7.27 39.71
N LYS A 5 11.17 8.59 39.96
CA LYS A 5 12.22 9.54 39.52
C LYS A 5 13.50 9.52 40.35
N LEU A 6 13.50 8.89 41.54
CA LEU A 6 14.66 8.83 42.43
C LEU A 6 15.56 7.62 42.15
N ARG A 7 15.11 6.67 41.34
CA ARG A 7 15.87 5.44 41.06
C ARG A 7 16.84 5.69 39.90
N PRO A 8 18.14 5.42 40.05
CA PRO A 8 19.09 5.55 38.95
C PRO A 8 18.79 4.48 37.89
N MET A 9 18.06 4.87 36.84
CA MET A 9 17.74 4.02 35.71
C MET A 9 18.47 4.51 34.45
N SER A 10 18.97 3.58 33.64
CA SER A 10 19.53 3.90 32.33
C SER A 10 18.43 4.36 31.39
N GLN A 11 18.55 5.58 30.86
CA GLN A 11 17.64 6.12 29.85
C GLN A 11 17.72 5.39 28.50
N LYS A 12 18.82 4.64 28.26
CA LYS A 12 19.10 3.93 27.00
C LYS A 12 18.79 2.43 27.03
N GLY A 13 18.24 1.91 28.14
CA GLY A 13 17.77 0.52 28.23
C GLY A 13 18.82 -0.55 28.56
N TYR A 14 20.07 -0.18 28.82
CA TYR A 14 21.11 -1.11 29.28
C TYR A 14 21.16 -1.15 30.81
N ILE A 15 21.02 -2.33 31.41
CA ILE A 15 21.05 -2.53 32.87
C ILE A 15 22.27 -3.40 33.21
N ILE A 16 23.18 -2.89 34.05
CA ILE A 16 24.28 -3.67 34.61
C ILE A 16 23.70 -4.50 35.77
N GLY A 17 23.27 -5.73 35.48
CA GLY A 17 23.24 -6.90 36.40
C GLY A 17 22.52 -6.85 37.76
N ALA A 18 22.15 -5.70 38.30
CA ALA A 18 21.59 -5.55 39.64
C ALA A 18 20.17 -4.96 39.54
N ARG A 19 19.17 -5.78 39.85
CA ARG A 19 17.78 -5.31 39.97
C ARG A 19 17.67 -4.45 41.23
N THR A 20 17.48 -3.14 41.06
CA THR A 20 17.26 -2.18 42.18
C THR A 20 15.81 -2.17 42.68
N ALA A 21 14.92 -2.97 42.08
CA ALA A 21 13.54 -3.11 42.52
C ALA A 21 13.44 -4.15 43.65
N GLU A 22 12.52 -3.92 44.59
CA GLU A 22 12.20 -4.88 45.65
C GLU A 22 11.85 -6.25 45.04
N ARG A 23 12.41 -7.33 45.62
CA ARG A 23 12.19 -8.70 45.13
C ARG A 23 10.73 -9.12 45.19
N PHE A 24 9.99 -8.63 46.19
CA PHE A 24 8.58 -8.90 46.39
C PHE A 24 7.81 -7.58 46.29
N GLN A 25 6.82 -7.52 45.42
CA GLN A 25 5.92 -6.38 45.33
C GLN A 25 5.01 -6.38 46.57
N LYS A 26 4.74 -5.20 47.14
CA LYS A 26 3.74 -5.06 48.20
C LYS A 26 2.38 -5.50 47.64
N LEU A 27 1.68 -6.36 48.38
CA LEU A 27 0.34 -6.82 48.02
C LEU A 27 -0.58 -5.59 47.93
N ILE A 28 -1.14 -5.35 46.75
CA ILE A 28 -2.21 -4.37 46.56
C ILE A 28 -3.50 -5.14 46.85
N GLU A 29 -4.05 -4.97 48.06
CA GLU A 29 -5.26 -5.66 48.51
C GLU A 29 -6.56 -4.93 48.12
N ASP A 30 -6.59 -4.26 46.96
CA ASP A 30 -7.76 -3.48 46.51
C ASP A 30 -8.57 -4.21 45.43
N GLY A 31 -8.65 -5.54 45.52
CA GLY A 31 -9.49 -6.36 44.65
C GLY A 31 -10.75 -6.81 45.39
N PRO A 32 -11.95 -6.72 44.79
CA PRO A 32 -13.13 -7.28 45.42
C PRO A 32 -12.93 -8.80 45.58
N GLY A 33 -13.28 -9.32 46.77
CA GLY A 33 -13.07 -10.72 47.10
C GLY A 33 -13.76 -11.68 46.11
N PRO A 34 -13.33 -12.96 46.05
CA PRO A 34 -13.94 -13.95 45.17
C PRO A 34 -15.49 -14.01 45.19
N PRO A 35 -16.17 -13.82 46.34
CA PRO A 35 -17.64 -13.84 46.41
C PRO A 35 -18.29 -12.59 45.81
N SER A 36 -17.58 -11.46 45.70
CA SER A 36 -18.15 -10.20 45.21
C SER A 36 -18.60 -10.27 43.75
N TYR A 37 -18.08 -11.24 42.98
CA TYR A 37 -18.48 -11.48 41.60
C TYR A 37 -19.65 -12.48 41.47
N GLN A 38 -20.08 -13.13 42.56
CA GLN A 38 -21.13 -14.13 42.50
C GLN A 38 -22.52 -13.47 42.52
N PRO A 39 -23.40 -13.78 41.55
CA PRO A 39 -24.76 -13.25 41.55
C PRO A 39 -25.57 -13.88 42.70
N ILE A 40 -26.49 -13.10 43.28
CA ILE A 40 -27.42 -13.55 44.32
C ILE A 40 -28.27 -14.71 43.76
N ILE A 41 -28.10 -15.90 44.33
CA ILE A 41 -28.67 -17.16 43.82
C ILE A 41 -30.21 -17.19 43.95
N SER A 42 -30.80 -16.35 44.81
CA SER A 42 -32.25 -16.31 45.04
C SER A 42 -33.06 -15.66 43.91
N GLU A 43 -32.43 -14.97 42.95
CA GLU A 43 -33.14 -14.35 41.85
C GLU A 43 -33.42 -15.34 40.70
N LYS A 44 -34.69 -15.44 40.28
CA LYS A 44 -35.09 -16.27 39.13
C LYS A 44 -34.47 -15.73 37.84
N LYS A 45 -33.40 -16.35 37.35
CA LYS A 45 -32.81 -16.04 36.05
C LYS A 45 -33.79 -16.39 34.92
N LYS A 46 -33.99 -15.46 33.98
CA LYS A 46 -34.70 -15.72 32.73
C LYS A 46 -33.85 -16.68 31.88
N ILE A 47 -34.24 -17.95 31.82
CA ILE A 47 -33.58 -18.96 30.97
C ILE A 47 -34.07 -18.73 29.53
N LYS A 48 -33.15 -18.47 28.60
CA LYS A 48 -33.47 -18.51 27.17
C LYS A 48 -33.78 -19.95 26.79
N LEU A 49 -34.92 -20.18 26.12
CA LEU A 49 -35.26 -21.49 25.57
C LEU A 49 -34.11 -21.99 24.71
N ALA A 50 -33.69 -23.25 24.95
CA ALA A 50 -32.59 -23.85 24.22
C ALA A 50 -32.95 -23.94 22.73
N LEU A 51 -32.28 -23.13 21.92
CA LEU A 51 -32.30 -23.30 20.47
C LEU A 51 -31.66 -24.65 20.16
N LYS A 52 -32.20 -25.37 19.17
CA LYS A 52 -31.63 -26.64 18.73
C LYS A 52 -30.13 -26.46 18.43
N PRO A 53 -29.24 -27.30 18.99
CA PRO A 53 -27.81 -27.13 18.83
C PRO A 53 -27.40 -27.29 17.36
N PHE A 54 -26.34 -26.62 16.94
CA PHE A 54 -25.78 -26.71 15.58
C PHE A 54 -26.77 -26.38 14.45
N GLN A 55 -27.77 -25.54 14.70
CA GLN A 55 -28.78 -25.17 13.69
C GLN A 55 -29.47 -26.39 13.06
N CYS A 56 -29.59 -27.51 13.78
CA CYS A 56 -30.19 -28.73 13.22
C CYS A 56 -31.70 -28.60 12.93
N GLY A 57 -32.33 -27.49 13.33
CA GLY A 57 -33.69 -27.11 12.91
C GLY A 57 -33.75 -26.24 11.66
N ASP A 58 -32.61 -25.85 11.09
CA ASP A 58 -32.56 -25.04 9.88
C ASP A 58 -32.79 -25.92 8.64
N SER A 59 -33.26 -25.30 7.56
CA SER A 59 -33.54 -26.01 6.32
C SER A 59 -32.25 -26.63 5.76
N ARG A 60 -32.27 -27.94 5.47
CA ARG A 60 -31.11 -28.69 4.91
C ARG A 60 -30.56 -28.04 3.64
N PHE A 61 -31.42 -27.37 2.87
CA PHE A 61 -31.06 -26.64 1.66
C PHE A 61 -31.69 -25.25 1.70
N PRO A 62 -31.02 -24.23 2.27
CA PRO A 62 -31.52 -22.87 2.19
C PRO A 62 -31.62 -22.47 0.70
N LYS A 63 -32.66 -21.73 0.33
CA LYS A 63 -32.80 -21.15 -1.01
C LYS A 63 -31.73 -20.06 -1.19
N ILE A 64 -30.51 -20.47 -1.53
CA ILE A 64 -29.42 -19.56 -1.88
C ILE A 64 -29.85 -18.85 -3.15
N LYS A 65 -29.87 -17.50 -3.14
CA LYS A 65 -30.06 -16.70 -4.36
C LYS A 65 -28.87 -17.01 -5.28
N ARG A 66 -29.10 -17.86 -6.29
CA ARG A 66 -28.06 -18.36 -7.21
C ARG A 66 -27.43 -17.27 -8.07
N GLU A 67 -28.04 -16.09 -8.11
CA GLU A 67 -27.67 -15.00 -9.03
C GLU A 67 -26.44 -14.21 -8.59
N THR A 68 -26.02 -14.28 -7.32
CA THR A 68 -24.94 -13.43 -6.79
C THR A 68 -23.59 -14.12 -6.65
N ILE A 69 -23.52 -15.44 -6.86
CA ILE A 69 -22.27 -16.20 -6.65
C ILE A 69 -21.81 -16.71 -8.02
N PRO A 70 -20.68 -16.21 -8.55
CA PRO A 70 -20.13 -16.72 -9.80
C PRO A 70 -19.89 -18.22 -9.69
N GLY A 71 -20.28 -18.96 -10.74
CA GLY A 71 -20.08 -20.40 -10.79
C GLY A 71 -18.59 -20.75 -10.85
N PRO A 72 -18.20 -22.01 -10.60
CA PRO A 72 -16.80 -22.43 -10.65
C PRO A 72 -16.15 -22.22 -12.03
N GLY A 73 -16.95 -22.16 -13.11
CA GLY A 73 -16.50 -21.84 -14.46
C GLY A 73 -16.53 -20.35 -14.83
N THR A 74 -16.97 -19.46 -13.93
CA THR A 74 -17.07 -18.01 -14.17
C THR A 74 -15.73 -17.30 -13.96
N TYR A 75 -14.78 -17.91 -13.24
CA TYR A 75 -13.44 -17.35 -13.07
C TYR A 75 -12.51 -17.78 -14.21
N ASP A 76 -11.71 -16.84 -14.73
CA ASP A 76 -10.73 -17.11 -15.78
C ASP A 76 -9.54 -17.93 -15.21
N HIS A 77 -9.52 -19.23 -15.52
CA HIS A 77 -8.46 -20.16 -15.09
C HIS A 77 -7.15 -20.01 -15.88
N ASN A 78 -7.18 -19.30 -17.02
CA ASN A 78 -6.03 -19.15 -17.92
C ASN A 78 -5.13 -17.95 -17.57
N ILE A 79 -5.39 -17.24 -16.46
CA ILE A 79 -4.56 -16.10 -16.06
C ILE A 79 -3.28 -16.63 -15.38
N PRO A 80 -2.08 -16.22 -15.81
CA PRO A 80 -0.85 -16.62 -15.13
C PRO A 80 -0.84 -16.06 -13.70
N CYS A 81 -0.97 -16.93 -12.70
CA CYS A 81 -1.07 -16.57 -11.29
C CYS A 81 0.26 -16.10 -10.65
N ASN A 82 1.40 -16.24 -11.34
CA ASN A 82 2.74 -16.03 -10.78
C ASN A 82 3.43 -14.77 -11.32
N LYS A 83 2.71 -13.65 -11.40
CA LYS A 83 3.30 -12.36 -11.81
C LYS A 83 4.11 -11.79 -10.65
N LYS A 84 5.41 -11.56 -10.85
CA LYS A 84 6.33 -11.01 -9.84
C LYS A 84 6.81 -9.63 -10.26
N ILE A 85 6.95 -8.74 -9.27
CA ILE A 85 7.56 -7.42 -9.45
C ILE A 85 9.00 -7.61 -9.92
N GLN A 86 9.41 -6.80 -10.89
CA GLN A 86 10.76 -6.86 -11.45
C GLN A 86 11.69 -5.86 -10.77
N PHE A 87 12.95 -6.25 -10.66
CA PHE A 87 14.03 -5.43 -10.11
C PHE A 87 15.19 -5.41 -11.09
N TYR A 88 15.87 -4.27 -11.19
CA TYR A 88 17.19 -4.20 -11.81
C TYR A 88 18.21 -4.74 -10.82
N CYS A 89 18.98 -5.74 -11.25
CA CYS A 89 20.07 -6.32 -10.49
C CYS A 89 21.37 -6.08 -11.25
N SER A 90 22.38 -5.54 -10.58
CA SER A 90 23.76 -5.49 -11.07
C SER A 90 24.63 -6.41 -10.23
N PHE A 91 25.70 -6.96 -10.83
CA PHE A 91 26.62 -7.85 -10.11
C PHE A 91 27.32 -7.06 -8.98
N GLY A 92 27.08 -7.46 -7.74
CA GLY A 92 27.60 -6.79 -6.54
C GLY A 92 26.93 -5.45 -6.18
N GLY A 93 25.91 -5.01 -6.93
CA GLY A 93 25.20 -3.75 -6.67
C GLY A 93 23.88 -3.94 -5.94
N LEU A 94 23.31 -2.81 -5.51
CA LEU A 94 21.99 -2.77 -4.88
C LEU A 94 20.89 -3.12 -5.89
N GLN A 95 19.96 -3.98 -5.49
CA GLN A 95 18.76 -4.24 -6.27
C GLN A 95 17.85 -3.00 -6.24
N THR A 96 17.48 -2.49 -7.41
CA THR A 96 16.58 -1.34 -7.54
C THR A 96 15.28 -1.75 -8.20
N LEU A 97 14.16 -1.20 -7.73
CA LEU A 97 12.84 -1.50 -8.27
C LEU A 97 12.76 -1.07 -9.73
N ARG A 98 12.31 -1.96 -10.63
CA ARG A 98 11.99 -1.57 -12.00
C ARG A 98 10.65 -0.82 -12.00
N THR A 99 10.72 0.51 -12.03
CA THR A 99 9.52 1.34 -12.06
C THR A 99 8.90 1.35 -13.45
N SER A 100 7.56 1.30 -13.50
CA SER A 100 6.80 1.41 -14.74
C SER A 100 6.74 2.83 -15.29
N VAL A 101 6.82 3.82 -14.40
CA VAL A 101 6.84 5.25 -14.72
C VAL A 101 8.11 5.85 -14.14
N GLN A 102 8.81 6.66 -14.93
CA GLN A 102 9.97 7.42 -14.46
C GLN A 102 9.54 8.81 -13.97
N LEU A 103 10.00 9.20 -12.78
CA LEU A 103 9.77 10.55 -12.26
C LEU A 103 10.86 11.49 -12.80
N ILE A 104 10.45 12.53 -13.50
CA ILE A 104 11.34 13.60 -13.98
C ILE A 104 11.00 14.88 -13.23
N CYS A 105 12.04 15.54 -12.73
CA CYS A 105 11.94 16.88 -12.18
C CYS A 105 12.20 17.87 -13.31
N ASN A 106 11.14 18.52 -13.78
CA ASN A 106 11.26 19.72 -14.57
C ASN A 106 10.97 20.90 -13.65
N TYR A 107 11.95 21.78 -13.51
CA TYR A 107 11.89 22.95 -12.66
C TYR A 107 10.87 23.98 -13.18
N GLY A 108 9.58 23.72 -12.96
CA GLY A 108 8.45 24.57 -13.38
C GLY A 108 8.13 24.58 -14.88
N LEU A 109 9.05 24.13 -15.75
CA LEU A 109 8.82 24.04 -17.19
C LEU A 109 8.05 22.77 -17.55
N LYS A 110 6.76 22.90 -17.84
CA LYS A 110 5.95 21.78 -18.30
C LYS A 110 6.35 21.37 -19.72
N ASP A 111 6.41 20.06 -19.94
CA ASP A 111 6.64 19.51 -21.27
C ASP A 111 5.35 19.67 -22.12
N ASN A 112 5.51 20.08 -23.37
CA ASN A 112 4.40 20.14 -24.34
C ASN A 112 4.42 18.92 -25.26
N CYS A 113 3.24 18.50 -25.72
CA CYS A 113 3.15 17.39 -26.65
C CYS A 113 3.62 17.81 -28.06
N SER A 114 4.52 17.06 -28.69
CA SER A 114 5.02 17.39 -30.02
C SER A 114 3.98 17.26 -31.13
N SER A 115 2.87 16.56 -30.90
CA SER A 115 1.83 16.33 -31.90
C SER A 115 0.64 17.29 -31.76
N CYS A 116 0.24 17.64 -30.54
CA CYS A 116 -0.93 18.50 -30.31
C CYS A 116 -0.58 19.85 -29.68
N LEU A 117 0.69 20.08 -29.34
CA LEU A 117 1.24 21.32 -28.75
C LEU A 117 0.62 21.76 -27.42
N LYS A 118 -0.31 20.96 -26.87
CA LYS A 118 -0.92 21.21 -25.55
C LYS A 118 0.07 20.87 -24.44
N GLU A 119 -0.06 21.61 -23.34
CA GLU A 119 0.59 21.26 -22.08
C GLU A 119 0.17 19.86 -21.66
N ILE A 120 1.15 19.06 -21.25
CA ILE A 120 0.91 17.70 -20.80
C ILE A 120 0.42 17.74 -19.35
N ILE A 121 -0.62 16.97 -19.06
CA ILE A 121 -1.18 16.80 -17.72
C ILE A 121 -1.08 15.32 -17.36
N GLY A 122 -0.46 15.02 -16.21
CA GLY A 122 -0.26 13.65 -15.72
C GLY A 122 0.83 12.88 -16.48
N ASP A 123 0.74 11.55 -16.51
CA ASP A 123 1.80 10.74 -17.15
C ASP A 123 1.76 10.86 -18.67
N TYR A 124 2.93 10.84 -19.28
CA TYR A 124 3.13 10.98 -20.71
C TYR A 124 4.30 10.12 -21.20
N TYR A 125 4.58 10.18 -22.49
CA TYR A 125 5.65 9.40 -23.11
C TYR A 125 6.78 10.32 -23.56
N LYS A 126 8.02 10.00 -23.19
CA LYS A 126 9.22 10.74 -23.58
C LYS A 126 10.20 9.81 -24.28
N ASN A 127 10.86 10.32 -25.31
CA ASN A 127 11.99 9.64 -25.95
C ASN A 127 13.30 10.36 -25.59
N ASN A 128 14.43 9.67 -25.68
CA ASN A 128 15.78 10.19 -25.46
C ASN A 128 16.08 11.44 -26.30
N LYS A 129 15.42 11.62 -27.45
CA LYS A 129 15.54 12.84 -28.28
C LYS A 129 14.69 14.02 -27.78
N HIS A 130 14.29 14.01 -26.51
CA HIS A 130 13.44 15.02 -25.86
C HIS A 130 12.08 15.27 -26.53
N LYS A 131 11.58 14.34 -27.36
CA LYS A 131 10.22 14.40 -27.90
C LYS A 131 9.24 13.83 -26.88
N SER A 132 8.28 14.65 -26.47
CA SER A 132 7.21 14.32 -25.53
C SER A 132 5.87 14.16 -26.24
N LEU A 133 5.13 13.10 -25.90
CA LEU A 133 3.80 12.80 -26.43
C LEU A 133 2.82 12.59 -25.27
N CYS A 134 1.65 13.22 -25.34
CA CYS A 134 0.57 12.89 -24.40
C CYS A 134 0.02 11.47 -24.67
N ARG A 135 -0.68 10.89 -23.68
CA ARG A 135 -1.24 9.53 -23.79
C ARG A 135 -2.11 9.36 -25.03
N ILE A 136 -3.03 10.30 -25.25
CA ILE A 136 -3.96 10.28 -26.39
C ILE A 136 -3.20 10.24 -27.72
N CYS A 137 -2.19 11.10 -27.89
CA CYS A 137 -1.39 11.11 -29.13
C CYS A 137 -0.57 9.82 -29.26
N TYR A 138 0.02 9.32 -28.17
CA TYR A 138 0.76 8.07 -28.18
C TYR A 138 -0.11 6.89 -28.58
N ASP A 139 -1.31 6.77 -28.01
CA ASP A 139 -2.28 5.71 -28.33
C ASP A 139 -2.76 5.82 -29.77
N ASN A 140 -3.05 7.04 -30.24
CA ASN A 140 -3.40 7.27 -31.64
C ASN A 140 -2.28 6.79 -32.58
N PHE A 141 -1.01 7.04 -32.23
CA PHE A 141 0.12 6.52 -33.00
C PHE A 141 0.26 4.99 -32.87
N LYS A 142 -0.03 4.41 -31.71
CA LYS A 142 0.04 2.97 -31.47
C LYS A 142 -0.97 2.20 -32.33
N TYR A 143 -2.21 2.67 -32.40
CA TYR A 143 -3.29 1.96 -33.10
C TYR A 143 -3.40 2.31 -34.59
N ASN A 144 -3.06 3.54 -35.00
CA ASN A 144 -3.27 3.97 -36.39
C ASN A 144 -2.02 3.97 -37.28
N LEU A 145 -0.81 3.83 -36.73
CA LEU A 145 0.41 3.79 -37.55
C LEU A 145 0.65 2.38 -38.13
N PRO A 146 1.25 2.29 -39.34
CA PRO A 146 1.79 1.04 -39.85
C PRO A 146 2.88 0.45 -38.93
N GLU A 147 2.99 -0.88 -38.83
CA GLU A 147 3.91 -1.60 -37.94
C GLU A 147 5.37 -1.10 -37.99
N LYS A 148 5.88 -0.79 -39.20
CA LYS A 148 7.25 -0.27 -39.38
C LYS A 148 7.47 1.04 -38.61
N LYS A 149 6.45 1.90 -38.52
CA LYS A 149 6.51 3.16 -37.76
C LYS A 149 6.24 2.94 -36.27
N GLN A 150 5.46 1.92 -35.89
CA GLN A 150 5.23 1.54 -34.48
C GLN A 150 6.54 1.14 -33.78
N LYS A 151 7.51 0.55 -34.49
CA LYS A 151 8.85 0.26 -33.93
C LYS A 151 9.54 1.48 -33.31
N ARG A 152 9.23 2.69 -33.80
CA ARG A 152 9.78 3.95 -33.24
C ARG A 152 9.17 4.30 -31.88
N LEU A 153 7.98 3.78 -31.56
CA LEU A 153 7.31 3.99 -30.28
C LEU A 153 7.98 3.19 -29.16
N LEU A 154 8.68 2.10 -29.46
CA LEU A 154 9.47 1.32 -28.48
C LEU A 154 10.59 2.13 -27.81
N GLN A 155 11.01 3.25 -28.42
CA GLN A 155 12.01 4.15 -27.85
C GLN A 155 11.43 5.11 -26.80
N TYR A 156 10.11 5.17 -26.69
CA TYR A 156 9.45 6.00 -25.71
C TYR A 156 9.27 5.24 -24.40
N TYR A 157 9.49 5.93 -23.29
CA TYR A 157 9.21 5.44 -21.95
C TYR A 157 8.21 6.37 -21.26
N LYS A 158 7.47 5.82 -20.30
CA LYS A 158 6.43 6.53 -19.57
C LYS A 158 7.06 7.38 -18.47
N VAL A 159 6.66 8.64 -18.40
CA VAL A 159 7.20 9.67 -17.50
C VAL A 159 6.07 10.32 -16.73
N ARG A 160 6.37 10.72 -15.48
CA ARG A 160 5.56 11.60 -14.65
C ARG A 160 6.41 12.76 -14.14
N ASP A 161 5.78 13.90 -13.97
CA ASP A 161 6.36 15.09 -13.36
C ASP A 161 6.56 14.95 -11.85
N CYS A 162 7.41 15.81 -11.29
CA CYS A 162 7.73 15.78 -9.87
C CYS A 162 6.69 16.46 -8.96
N SER A 163 5.64 17.07 -9.52
CA SER A 163 4.65 17.89 -8.80
C SER A 163 4.00 17.18 -7.60
N ASN A 164 3.82 15.86 -7.70
CA ASN A 164 3.21 15.04 -6.65
C ASN A 164 4.19 14.60 -5.55
N VAL A 165 5.48 14.90 -5.69
CA VAL A 165 6.57 14.44 -4.81
C VAL A 165 7.21 15.61 -4.09
N HIS A 166 7.51 16.68 -4.83
CA HIS A 166 8.10 17.88 -4.26
C HIS A 166 7.61 19.14 -4.99
N TYR A 167 7.71 20.26 -4.28
CA TYR A 167 7.36 21.57 -4.80
C TYR A 167 8.61 22.43 -5.01
N HIS A 168 8.55 23.27 -6.03
CA HIS A 168 9.55 24.29 -6.32
C HIS A 168 8.90 25.66 -6.10
N GLU A 169 9.28 26.35 -5.03
CA GLU A 169 8.86 27.72 -4.70
C GLU A 169 9.54 28.75 -5.62
N THR A 170 9.53 28.54 -6.93
CA THR A 170 10.24 29.37 -7.94
C THR A 170 11.77 29.37 -7.84
N THR A 171 12.34 28.52 -6.99
CA THR A 171 13.79 28.29 -6.79
C THR A 171 14.18 26.83 -7.07
N ASN A 172 15.41 26.59 -7.55
CA ASN A 172 15.92 25.25 -7.88
C ASN A 172 15.92 24.28 -6.67
N SER A 173 15.72 24.78 -5.46
CA SER A 173 15.51 23.98 -4.25
C SER A 173 14.20 23.18 -4.34
N LYS A 174 14.24 21.95 -3.82
CA LYS A 174 13.08 21.04 -3.76
C LYS A 174 12.55 20.95 -2.33
N LEU A 175 11.28 21.30 -2.13
CA LEU A 175 10.59 21.07 -0.87
C LEU A 175 9.84 19.73 -0.96
N GLN A 176 10.26 18.74 -0.19
CA GLN A 176 9.64 17.41 -0.21
C GLN A 176 8.22 17.48 0.35
N LEU A 177 7.23 17.17 -0.50
CA LEU A 177 5.83 17.03 -0.07
C LEU A 177 5.58 15.65 0.55
N LYS A 178 6.35 14.65 0.13
CA LYS A 178 6.24 13.25 0.59
C LYS A 178 7.53 12.79 1.22
N SER A 179 7.41 11.93 2.23
CA SER A 179 8.57 11.25 2.81
C SER A 179 9.17 10.25 1.82
N GLU A 180 10.47 9.97 1.94
CA GLU A 180 11.14 8.96 1.10
C GLU A 180 10.51 7.57 1.22
N LYS A 181 10.01 7.23 2.41
CA LYS A 181 9.31 5.97 2.65
C LYS A 181 8.01 5.89 1.86
N ASP A 182 7.27 7.00 1.79
CA ASP A 182 6.02 7.05 1.05
C ASP A 182 6.24 7.04 -0.45
N ILE A 183 7.31 7.70 -0.94
CA ILE A 183 7.72 7.63 -2.35
C ILE A 183 8.00 6.16 -2.73
N LYS A 184 8.76 5.42 -1.90
CA LYS A 184 9.05 3.99 -2.13
C LYS A 184 7.77 3.15 -2.12
N LYS A 185 6.83 3.40 -1.20
CA LYS A 185 5.53 2.70 -1.17
C LYS A 185 4.72 2.96 -2.43
N ILE A 186 4.67 4.20 -2.90
CA ILE A 186 3.97 4.57 -4.14
C ILE A 186 4.58 3.84 -5.32
N GLN A 187 5.91 3.89 -5.48
CA GLN A 187 6.61 3.20 -6.57
C GLN A 187 6.37 1.69 -6.55
N LEU A 188 6.39 1.06 -5.36
CA LEU A 188 6.13 -0.37 -5.22
C LEU A 188 4.69 -0.73 -5.58
N ARG A 189 3.72 0.08 -5.15
CA ARG A 189 2.31 -0.10 -5.52
C ARG A 189 2.10 0.05 -7.02
N GLU A 190 2.74 1.02 -7.66
CA GLU A 190 2.68 1.22 -9.11
C GLU A 190 3.31 0.05 -9.87
N ALA A 191 4.48 -0.43 -9.45
CA ALA A 191 5.13 -1.59 -10.05
C ALA A 191 4.27 -2.86 -9.93
N TYR A 192 3.56 -3.03 -8.80
CA TYR A 192 2.61 -4.13 -8.62
C TYR A 192 1.41 -4.01 -9.57
N LEU A 193 0.80 -2.83 -9.66
CA LEU A 193 -0.38 -2.61 -10.52
C LEU A 193 -0.06 -2.81 -12.00
N CYS A 194 1.13 -2.45 -12.46
CA CYS A 194 1.56 -2.70 -13.84
C CYS A 194 1.67 -4.17 -14.22
N LEU A 195 1.69 -5.10 -13.26
CA LEU A 195 1.60 -6.53 -13.59
C LEU A 195 0.22 -6.90 -14.15
N TYR A 196 -0.81 -6.12 -13.84
CA TYR A 196 -2.20 -6.41 -14.18
C TYR A 196 -2.77 -5.45 -15.23
N TYR A 197 -2.26 -4.22 -15.27
CA TYR A 197 -2.77 -3.16 -16.13
C TYR A 197 -1.63 -2.53 -16.94
N ASP A 198 -1.62 -2.77 -18.26
CA ASP A 198 -0.72 -2.17 -19.26
C ASP A 198 -1.49 -1.33 -20.27
#